data_AF-A0A3M6T8H5-F1
#
_entry.id   AF-A0A3M6T8H5-F1
#
_cell.length_a   1.000
_cell.length_b   1.000
_cell.length_c   1.000
_cell.angle_alpha   90.00
_cell.angle_beta   90.00
_cell.angle_gamma   90.00
#
_symmetry.space_group_name_H-M   'P 1'
#
loop_
_entity.id
_entity.type
_entity.pdbx_description
1 polymer ?
#
loop_
_entity_poly.entity_id
_entity_poly.type
_entity_poly.pdbx_seq_one_letter_code
_entity_poly.pdbx_strand_id
1 'polypeptide(L)'
;MTRKLSKEEIKDKLDGEELDLSLCNLAKVPIREMASLPRATIVDLSCNNLTILSDAFCTLRHLVQLDLSKNALTELPKDFGNLSQLKRLDLYSNQLSSLPVSCVSLRELRWLDLKNNPMQTLLPDIIGNCLKEEECRQCAINVLTYLKVLAANEEQENQARLILEREQKALEKEKEQQQKQLRKRQKQQEKQLKREAYEAMERQKKMMAEETDKAIKAQEEFMETRPGKPEAPTQEEDGGLMGLLLICTLLTLGVAMAIVIFCHHDATCHELLSSLSS
;
A
#
# COMPACT_ATOMS: atom_id res chain seq x y z
N MET A 1 34.03 -17.70 21.42
CA MET A 1 33.97 -16.66 22.47
C MET A 1 34.39 -15.34 21.84
N THR A 2 33.54 -14.31 21.90
CA THR A 2 33.88 -12.97 21.37
C THR A 2 34.87 -12.29 22.30
N ARG A 3 36.09 -12.00 21.84
CA ARG A 3 37.07 -11.22 22.63
C ARG A 3 36.57 -9.79 22.76
N LYS A 4 36.47 -9.29 23.99
CA LYS A 4 36.18 -7.88 24.29
C LYS A 4 37.44 -7.27 24.87
N LEU A 5 38.02 -6.30 24.17
CA LEU A 5 39.18 -5.56 24.66
C LEU A 5 38.73 -4.54 25.73
N SER A 6 39.54 -4.40 26.77
CA SER A 6 39.43 -3.34 27.76
C SER A 6 39.93 -2.01 27.20
N LYS A 7 39.59 -0.90 27.89
CA LYS A 7 40.02 0.44 27.47
C LYS A 7 41.53 0.60 27.56
N GLU A 8 42.14 -0.03 28.56
CA GLU A 8 43.57 -0.03 28.82
C GLU A 8 44.32 -0.78 27.71
N GLU A 9 43.88 -1.97 27.33
CA GLU A 9 44.47 -2.73 26.21
C GLU A 9 44.43 -1.96 24.88
N ILE A 10 43.36 -1.21 24.62
CA ILE A 10 43.24 -0.40 23.39
C ILE A 10 44.19 0.80 23.44
N LYS A 11 44.38 1.42 24.61
CA LYS A 11 45.32 2.53 24.77
C LYS A 11 46.77 2.07 24.61
N ASP A 12 47.12 0.90 25.12
CA ASP A 12 48.47 0.35 24.99
C ASP A 12 48.84 0.00 23.55
N LYS A 13 47.84 -0.15 22.69
CA LYS A 13 47.95 -0.42 21.25
C LYS A 13 47.97 0.85 20.38
N LEU A 14 47.91 2.03 21.00
CA LEU A 14 48.01 3.32 20.32
C LEU A 14 49.46 3.80 20.33
N ASP A 15 50.09 3.88 19.16
CA ASP A 15 51.40 4.50 18.96
C ASP A 15 51.28 5.75 18.09
N GLY A 16 51.53 6.92 18.69
CA GLY A 16 51.34 8.21 18.02
C GLY A 16 49.89 8.45 17.59
N GLU A 17 49.62 8.31 16.29
CA GLU A 17 48.30 8.41 15.67
C GLU A 17 47.74 7.07 15.18
N GLU A 18 48.53 6.00 15.29
CA GLU A 18 48.24 4.68 14.77
C GLU A 18 47.73 3.76 15.88
N LEU A 19 46.53 3.22 15.68
CA LEU A 19 45.90 2.27 16.58
C LEU A 19 45.86 0.89 15.92
N ASP A 20 46.70 -0.03 16.41
CA ASP A 20 46.80 -1.38 15.88
C ASP A 20 45.89 -2.36 16.67
N LEU A 21 44.73 -2.64 16.08
CA LEU A 21 43.78 -3.66 16.51
C LEU A 21 43.77 -4.88 15.57
N SER A 22 44.82 -5.06 14.76
CA SER A 22 44.96 -6.22 13.89
C SER A 22 45.11 -7.51 14.69
N LEU A 23 44.72 -8.65 14.10
CA LEU A 23 44.91 -10.00 14.68
C LEU A 23 44.37 -10.17 16.11
N CYS A 24 43.38 -9.37 16.50
CA CYS A 24 42.85 -9.37 17.85
C CYS A 24 41.70 -10.38 18.05
N ASN A 25 41.31 -11.13 17.01
CA ASN A 25 40.13 -12.03 17.00
C ASN A 25 38.83 -11.29 17.36
N LEU A 26 38.71 -10.03 16.92
CA LEU A 26 37.53 -9.21 17.17
C LEU A 26 36.36 -9.68 16.31
N ALA A 27 35.21 -9.88 16.96
CA ALA A 27 33.93 -10.07 16.27
C ALA A 27 33.14 -8.76 16.17
N LYS A 28 33.50 -7.75 16.98
CA LYS A 28 32.89 -6.42 17.01
C LYS A 28 33.96 -5.37 17.29
N VAL A 29 33.82 -4.21 16.67
CA VAL A 29 34.72 -3.07 16.89
C VAL A 29 34.40 -2.37 18.22
N PRO A 30 35.39 -2.05 19.07
CA PRO A 30 35.21 -1.32 20.32
C PRO A 30 35.04 0.19 20.08
N ILE A 31 33.92 0.57 19.45
CA ILE A 31 33.66 1.94 18.98
C ILE A 31 33.69 2.97 20.12
N ARG A 32 33.17 2.62 21.29
CA ARG A 32 33.11 3.53 22.45
C ARG A 32 34.51 3.91 22.93
N GLU A 33 35.40 2.93 22.99
CA GLU A 33 36.78 3.10 23.42
C GLU A 33 37.57 3.89 22.37
N MET A 34 37.41 3.55 21.08
CA MET A 34 38.03 4.29 19.97
C MET A 34 37.56 5.75 19.90
N ALA A 35 36.27 6.01 20.13
CA ALA A 35 35.73 7.37 20.16
C ALA A 35 36.34 8.22 21.29
N SER A 36 36.91 7.60 22.32
CA SER A 36 37.64 8.29 23.40
C SER A 36 39.10 8.60 23.05
N LEU A 37 39.58 8.20 21.86
CA LEU A 37 40.94 8.36 21.37
C LEU A 37 40.96 9.20 20.07
N PRO A 38 40.63 10.50 20.11
CA PRO A 38 40.51 11.33 18.90
C PRO A 38 41.82 11.53 18.14
N ARG A 39 42.96 11.15 18.73
CA ARG A 39 44.29 11.17 18.09
C ARG A 39 44.54 9.95 17.21
N ALA A 40 43.76 8.88 17.35
CA ALA A 40 43.87 7.68 16.52
C ALA A 40 43.30 7.95 15.13
N THR A 41 44.09 8.53 14.23
CA THR A 41 43.66 8.88 12.86
C THR A 41 43.92 7.73 11.88
N ILE A 42 44.85 6.83 12.22
CA ILE A 42 45.20 5.64 11.46
C ILE A 42 44.75 4.44 12.29
N VAL A 43 43.85 3.62 11.77
CA VAL A 43 43.32 2.45 12.48
C VAL A 43 43.51 1.22 11.63
N ASP A 44 44.20 0.23 12.18
CA ASP A 44 44.30 -1.11 11.62
C ASP A 44 43.35 -2.06 12.36
N LEU A 45 42.32 -2.54 11.66
CA LEU A 45 41.37 -3.56 12.10
C LEU A 45 41.48 -4.84 11.25
N SER A 46 42.58 -5.00 10.52
CA SER A 46 42.82 -6.11 9.62
C SER A 46 42.93 -7.46 10.35
N CYS A 47 42.71 -8.55 9.60
CA CYS A 47 42.87 -9.91 10.10
C CYS A 47 42.05 -10.20 11.38
N ASN A 48 40.80 -9.73 11.41
CA ASN A 48 39.83 -10.01 12.47
C ASN A 48 38.66 -10.85 11.92
N ASN A 49 37.64 -11.07 12.76
CA ASN A 49 36.46 -11.85 12.41
C ASN A 49 35.22 -10.94 12.29
N LEU A 50 35.40 -9.72 11.77
CA LEU A 50 34.32 -8.75 11.63
C LEU A 50 33.42 -9.16 10.47
N THR A 51 32.13 -9.39 10.74
CA THR A 51 31.12 -9.69 9.72
C THR A 51 30.26 -8.47 9.38
N ILE A 52 30.11 -7.55 10.34
CA ILE A 52 29.34 -6.33 10.21
C ILE A 52 29.99 -5.21 11.02
N LEU A 53 29.89 -3.97 10.53
CA LEU A 53 30.18 -2.78 11.32
C LEU A 53 28.85 -2.17 11.77
N SER A 54 28.77 -1.73 13.02
CA SER A 54 27.60 -1.00 13.52
C SER A 54 27.55 0.40 12.91
N ASP A 55 26.35 0.96 12.71
CA ASP A 55 26.14 2.37 12.31
C ASP A 55 26.90 3.37 13.20
N ALA A 56 27.10 3.03 14.48
CA ALA A 56 27.88 3.87 15.40
C ALA A 56 29.35 4.04 14.96
N PHE A 57 29.89 3.15 14.11
CA PHE A 57 31.24 3.26 13.57
C PHE A 57 31.43 4.56 12.79
N CYS A 58 30.37 5.02 12.11
CA CYS A 58 30.34 6.26 11.34
C CYS A 58 30.44 7.54 12.19
N THR A 59 30.50 7.41 13.52
CA THR A 59 30.79 8.52 14.45
C THR A 59 32.28 8.85 14.55
N LEU A 60 33.16 7.94 14.12
CA LEU A 60 34.62 8.10 14.15
C LEU A 60 35.11 8.98 12.99
N ARG A 61 34.58 10.20 12.88
CA ARG A 61 34.81 11.12 11.74
C ARG A 61 36.24 11.65 11.61
N HIS A 62 37.07 11.41 12.62
CA HIS A 62 38.48 11.81 12.67
C HIS A 62 39.42 10.84 11.95
N LEU A 63 38.92 9.68 11.49
CA LEU A 63 39.72 8.68 10.79
C LEU A 63 40.19 9.19 9.43
N VAL A 64 41.47 9.01 9.16
CA VAL A 64 42.17 9.37 7.93
C VAL A 64 42.61 8.13 7.16
N GLN A 65 43.04 7.08 7.86
CA GLN A 65 43.36 5.80 7.26
C GLN A 65 42.68 4.67 8.03
N LEU A 66 42.09 3.74 7.30
CA LEU A 66 41.37 2.62 7.88
C LEU A 66 41.68 1.35 7.10
N ASP A 67 42.25 0.36 7.78
CA ASP A 67 42.43 -0.98 7.25
C ASP A 67 41.39 -1.92 7.87
N LEU A 68 40.53 -2.49 7.02
CA LEU A 68 39.52 -3.50 7.36
C LEU A 68 39.77 -4.79 6.57
N SER A 69 40.96 -4.96 6.00
CA SER A 69 41.30 -6.09 5.15
C SER A 69 41.26 -7.42 5.91
N LYS A 70 41.07 -8.52 5.17
CA LYS A 70 41.05 -9.89 5.71
C LYS A 70 40.07 -10.04 6.89
N ASN A 71 38.86 -9.55 6.67
CA ASN A 71 37.71 -9.76 7.55
C ASN A 71 36.62 -10.54 6.77
N ALA A 72 35.41 -10.61 7.31
CA ALA A 72 34.27 -11.26 6.66
C ALA A 72 33.10 -10.28 6.46
N LEU A 73 33.40 -9.00 6.22
CA LEU A 73 32.39 -7.96 6.09
C LEU A 73 31.51 -8.21 4.86
N THR A 74 30.20 -8.34 5.07
CA THR A 74 29.22 -8.54 3.98
C THR A 74 28.69 -7.22 3.43
N GLU A 75 28.67 -6.19 4.28
CA GLU A 75 28.22 -4.84 3.95
C GLU A 75 28.94 -3.79 4.81
N LEU A 76 28.91 -2.54 4.36
CA LEU A 76 29.28 -1.38 5.17
C LEU A 76 28.02 -0.65 5.64
N PRO A 77 28.06 0.05 6.80
CA PRO A 77 26.96 0.85 7.30
C PRO A 77 26.44 1.85 6.27
N LYS A 78 25.12 2.07 6.24
CA LYS A 78 24.49 3.00 5.28
C LYS A 78 25.10 4.40 5.29
N ASP A 79 25.63 4.85 6.44
CA ASP A 79 26.18 6.18 6.67
C ASP A 79 27.72 6.21 6.63
N PHE A 80 28.37 5.21 6.02
CA PHE A 80 29.84 5.11 5.94
C PHE A 80 30.49 6.36 5.32
N GLY A 81 29.77 7.05 4.43
CA GLY A 81 30.15 8.36 3.88
C GLY A 81 30.43 9.47 4.91
N ASN A 82 29.99 9.33 6.16
CA ASN A 82 30.25 10.30 7.22
C ASN A 82 31.72 10.36 7.66
N LEU A 83 32.54 9.38 7.27
CA LEU A 83 33.99 9.38 7.48
C LEU A 83 34.68 10.31 6.48
N SER A 84 34.27 11.58 6.43
CA SER A 84 34.62 12.53 5.37
C SER A 84 36.10 12.89 5.28
N GLN A 85 36.89 12.58 6.31
CA GLN A 85 38.34 12.81 6.35
C GLN A 85 39.15 11.61 5.85
N LEU A 86 38.49 10.49 5.53
CA LEU A 86 39.16 9.25 5.15
C LEU A 86 39.84 9.41 3.79
N LYS A 87 41.16 9.15 3.77
CA LYS A 87 42.04 9.24 2.60
C LYS A 87 42.46 7.88 2.08
N ARG A 88 42.57 6.89 2.96
CA ARG A 88 42.96 5.51 2.62
C ARG A 88 42.00 4.53 3.28
N LEU A 89 41.45 3.63 2.47
CA LEU A 89 40.53 2.59 2.91
C LEU A 89 40.95 1.25 2.30
N ASP A 90 41.32 0.29 3.14
CA ASP A 90 41.58 -1.08 2.71
C ASP A 90 40.41 -1.99 3.09
N LEU A 91 39.79 -2.61 2.09
CA LEU A 91 38.72 -3.58 2.23
C LEU A 91 39.07 -4.91 1.56
N TYR A 92 40.35 -5.13 1.25
CA TYR A 92 40.85 -6.34 0.62
C TYR A 92 40.37 -7.59 1.37
N SER A 93 39.94 -8.61 0.63
CA SER A 93 39.56 -9.91 1.20
C SER A 93 38.44 -9.82 2.23
N ASN A 94 37.28 -9.34 1.79
CA ASN A 94 36.02 -9.34 2.54
C ASN A 94 34.92 -10.03 1.69
N GLN A 95 33.65 -9.89 2.07
CA GLN A 95 32.50 -10.49 1.38
C GLN A 95 31.55 -9.42 0.81
N LEU A 96 32.09 -8.25 0.45
CA LEU A 96 31.31 -7.11 -0.02
C LEU A 96 30.79 -7.34 -1.44
N SER A 97 29.46 -7.28 -1.60
CA SER A 97 28.80 -7.33 -2.91
C SER A 97 28.51 -5.93 -3.47
N SER A 98 28.38 -4.93 -2.60
CA SER A 98 28.19 -3.51 -2.96
C SER A 98 28.79 -2.58 -1.90
N LEU A 99 28.94 -1.30 -2.23
CA LEU A 99 29.23 -0.23 -1.27
C LEU A 99 28.00 0.66 -1.12
N PRO A 100 27.73 1.23 0.08
CA PRO A 100 26.62 2.15 0.28
C PRO A 100 26.81 3.42 -0.55
N VAL A 101 25.73 3.94 -1.11
CA VAL A 101 25.73 5.17 -1.93
C VAL A 101 26.34 6.36 -1.17
N SER A 102 26.20 6.39 0.15
CA SER A 102 26.80 7.43 1.00
C SER A 102 28.31 7.54 0.86
N CYS A 103 29.03 6.48 0.48
CA CYS A 103 30.47 6.51 0.22
C CYS A 103 30.88 7.57 -0.82
N VAL A 104 29.94 8.05 -1.65
CA VAL A 104 30.12 9.22 -2.52
C VAL A 104 30.61 10.47 -1.76
N SER A 105 30.31 10.57 -0.46
CA SER A 105 30.67 11.68 0.42
C SER A 105 32.11 11.61 0.93
N LEU A 106 32.84 10.52 0.68
CA LEU A 106 34.27 10.36 1.01
C LEU A 106 35.14 11.16 0.03
N ARG A 107 35.00 12.49 0.05
CA ARG A 107 35.61 13.41 -0.94
C ARG A 107 37.14 13.43 -0.90
N GLU A 108 37.72 13.07 0.24
CA GLU A 108 39.17 13.01 0.46
C GLU A 108 39.79 11.63 0.16
N LEU A 109 38.98 10.63 -0.19
CA LEU A 109 39.46 9.27 -0.43
C LEU A 109 40.34 9.23 -1.69
N ARG A 110 41.60 8.83 -1.50
CA ARG A 110 42.64 8.79 -2.53
C ARG A 110 43.16 7.39 -2.79
N TRP A 111 42.89 6.44 -1.91
CA TRP A 111 43.36 5.06 -2.05
C TRP A 111 42.29 4.11 -1.55
N LEU A 112 41.96 3.12 -2.39
CA LEU A 112 40.94 2.11 -2.11
C LEU A 112 41.39 0.76 -2.67
N ASP A 113 41.37 -0.27 -1.83
CA ASP A 113 41.48 -1.67 -2.27
C ASP A 113 40.19 -2.42 -1.93
N LEU A 114 39.61 -3.06 -2.96
CA LEU A 114 38.40 -3.87 -2.90
C LEU A 114 38.62 -5.29 -3.45
N LYS A 115 39.87 -5.65 -3.76
CA LYS A 115 40.20 -6.98 -4.28
C LYS A 115 39.68 -8.10 -3.37
N ASN A 116 39.46 -9.26 -3.98
CA ASN A 116 38.99 -10.44 -3.25
C ASN A 116 37.69 -10.17 -2.49
N ASN A 117 36.78 -9.43 -3.12
CA ASN A 117 35.39 -9.28 -2.72
C ASN A 117 34.50 -9.73 -3.90
N PRO A 118 33.29 -10.24 -3.66
CA PRO A 118 32.33 -10.61 -4.71
C PRO A 118 32.08 -9.49 -5.75
N MET A 119 32.11 -8.22 -5.32
CA MET A 119 31.92 -7.07 -6.21
C MET A 119 33.00 -6.94 -7.28
N GLN A 120 34.23 -7.43 -7.04
CA GLN A 120 35.29 -7.39 -8.05
C GLN A 120 34.90 -8.17 -9.31
N THR A 121 34.19 -9.28 -9.16
CA THR A 121 33.67 -10.05 -10.29
C THR A 121 32.52 -9.33 -11.00
N LEU A 122 31.73 -8.54 -10.27
CA LEU A 122 30.61 -7.76 -10.83
C LEU A 122 31.08 -6.51 -11.58
N LEU A 123 32.12 -5.83 -11.07
CA LEU A 123 32.61 -4.54 -11.57
C LEU A 123 34.14 -4.55 -11.76
N PRO A 124 34.70 -5.47 -12.58
CA PRO A 124 36.15 -5.65 -12.70
C PRO A 124 36.86 -4.41 -13.27
N ASP A 125 36.25 -3.73 -14.24
CA ASP A 125 36.83 -2.54 -14.88
C ASP A 125 36.85 -1.31 -13.95
N ILE A 126 35.93 -1.27 -12.97
CA ILE A 126 35.84 -0.18 -12.00
C ILE A 126 36.85 -0.40 -10.86
N ILE A 127 36.90 -1.62 -10.32
CA ILE A 127 37.76 -1.96 -9.17
C ILE A 127 39.22 -2.17 -9.59
N GLY A 128 39.47 -2.81 -10.73
CA GLY A 128 40.81 -3.16 -11.20
C GLY A 128 41.53 -4.16 -10.28
N ASN A 129 42.86 -4.15 -10.33
CA ASN A 129 43.72 -5.11 -9.62
C ASN A 129 44.55 -4.49 -8.48
N CYS A 130 44.60 -3.15 -8.35
CA CYS A 130 45.26 -2.45 -7.23
C CYS A 130 46.59 -3.10 -6.78
N LEU A 131 47.46 -3.47 -7.73
CA LEU A 131 48.77 -4.09 -7.45
C LEU A 131 49.83 -3.02 -7.14
N LYS A 132 49.59 -1.79 -7.62
CA LYS A 132 50.42 -0.61 -7.41
C LYS A 132 49.58 0.51 -6.83
N GLU A 133 50.24 1.44 -6.16
CA GLU A 133 49.57 2.59 -5.52
C GLU A 133 48.69 3.39 -6.49
N GLU A 134 49.16 3.61 -7.73
CA GLU A 134 48.40 4.33 -8.75
C GLU A 134 47.13 3.59 -9.17
N GLU A 135 47.16 2.26 -9.23
CA GLU A 135 45.98 1.45 -9.58
C GLU A 135 44.92 1.52 -8.47
N CYS A 136 45.34 1.52 -7.20
CA CYS A 136 44.43 1.68 -6.05
C CYS A 136 43.86 3.09 -5.96
N ARG A 137 44.64 4.09 -6.37
CA ARG A 137 44.16 5.46 -6.51
C ARG A 137 43.11 5.57 -7.61
N GLN A 138 43.35 4.92 -8.75
CA GLN A 138 42.38 4.87 -9.83
C GLN A 138 41.11 4.12 -9.42
N CYS A 139 41.23 3.01 -8.68
CA CYS A 139 40.10 2.30 -8.09
C CYS A 139 39.23 3.25 -7.24
N ALA A 140 39.82 4.04 -6.34
CA ALA A 140 39.08 5.01 -5.54
C ALA A 140 38.31 6.01 -6.41
N ILE A 141 38.95 6.57 -7.44
CA ILE A 141 38.32 7.52 -8.37
C ILE A 141 37.17 6.88 -9.14
N ASN A 142 37.39 5.68 -9.70
CA ASN A 142 36.42 4.95 -10.50
C ASN A 142 35.20 4.58 -9.67
N VAL A 143 35.42 4.01 -8.48
CA VAL A 143 34.34 3.61 -7.56
C VAL A 143 33.54 4.83 -7.11
N LEU A 144 34.18 5.93 -6.70
CA LEU A 144 33.46 7.14 -6.31
C LEU A 144 32.67 7.73 -7.49
N THR A 145 33.21 7.68 -8.71
CA THR A 145 32.52 8.15 -9.91
C THR A 145 31.31 7.29 -10.22
N TYR A 146 31.45 5.96 -10.13
CA TYR A 146 30.34 5.02 -10.27
C TYR A 146 29.24 5.27 -9.23
N LEU A 147 29.62 5.42 -7.96
CA LEU A 147 28.67 5.72 -6.88
C LEU A 147 27.96 7.07 -7.07
N LYS A 148 28.62 8.09 -7.63
CA LYS A 148 27.96 9.36 -8.00
C LYS A 148 26.83 9.16 -9.01
N VAL A 149 27.08 8.33 -10.03
CA VAL A 149 26.05 8.01 -11.04
C VAL A 149 24.89 7.24 -10.41
N LEU A 150 25.18 6.25 -9.56
CA LEU A 150 24.14 5.54 -8.84
C LEU A 150 23.30 6.45 -7.94
N ALA A 151 23.94 7.36 -7.21
CA ALA A 151 23.24 8.34 -6.36
C ALA A 151 22.28 9.22 -7.17
N ALA A 152 22.72 9.71 -8.32
CA ALA A 152 21.89 10.53 -9.21
C ALA A 152 20.72 9.73 -9.79
N ASN A 153 20.93 8.47 -10.17
CA ASN A 153 19.89 7.59 -10.67
C ASN A 153 18.82 7.31 -9.60
N GLU A 154 19.25 6.98 -8.37
CA GLU A 154 18.34 6.76 -7.24
C GLU A 154 17.53 8.03 -6.92
N GLU A 155 18.15 9.20 -6.96
CA GLU A 155 17.47 10.48 -6.78
C GLU A 155 16.41 10.72 -7.88
N GLN A 156 16.76 10.47 -9.14
CA GLN A 156 15.85 10.61 -10.27
C GLN A 156 14.65 9.64 -10.16
N GLU A 157 14.89 8.39 -9.78
CA GLU A 157 13.84 7.39 -9.58
C GLU A 157 12.91 7.79 -8.41
N ASN A 158 13.47 8.29 -7.32
CA ASN A 158 12.69 8.78 -6.17
C ASN A 158 11.83 10.00 -6.55
N GLN A 159 12.38 10.93 -7.34
CA GLN A 159 11.62 12.07 -7.86
C GLN A 159 10.49 11.62 -8.80
N ALA A 160 10.76 10.68 -9.71
CA ALA A 160 9.74 10.13 -10.61
C ALA A 160 8.62 9.41 -9.85
N ARG A 161 8.97 8.62 -8.83
CA ARG A 161 8.00 7.95 -7.94
C ARG A 161 7.11 8.95 -7.22
N LEU A 162 7.69 10.05 -6.73
CA LEU A 162 6.94 11.09 -6.03
C LEU A 162 5.97 11.83 -6.98
N ILE A 163 6.37 12.09 -8.21
CA ILE A 163 5.50 12.70 -9.23
C ILE A 163 4.32 11.78 -9.52
N LEU A 164 4.59 10.49 -9.79
CA LEU A 164 3.56 9.51 -10.06
C LEU A 164 2.57 9.37 -8.88
N GLU A 165 3.07 9.36 -7.64
CA GLU A 165 2.21 9.32 -6.45
C GLU A 165 1.31 10.56 -6.34
N ARG A 166 1.82 11.75 -6.68
CA ARG A 166 1.02 12.98 -6.69
C ARG A 166 -0.05 12.97 -7.77
N GLU A 167 0.27 12.48 -8.97
CA GLU A 167 -0.69 12.33 -10.06
C GLU A 167 -1.79 11.33 -9.73
N GLN A 168 -1.44 10.18 -9.15
CA GLN A 168 -2.41 9.18 -8.69
C GLN A 168 -3.36 9.76 -7.64
N LYS A 169 -2.83 10.48 -6.64
CA LYS A 169 -3.63 11.16 -5.62
C LYS A 169 -4.53 12.25 -6.21
N ALA A 170 -4.07 12.97 -7.24
CA ALA A 170 -4.89 13.97 -7.93
C ALA A 170 -6.03 13.32 -8.71
N LEU A 171 -5.74 12.24 -9.44
CA LEU A 171 -6.73 11.47 -10.21
C LEU A 171 -7.77 10.83 -9.30
N GLU A 172 -7.36 10.30 -8.15
CA GLU A 172 -8.27 9.74 -7.14
C GLU A 172 -9.22 10.81 -6.61
N LYS A 173 -8.70 11.99 -6.24
CA LYS A 173 -9.51 13.12 -5.82
C LYS A 173 -10.48 13.57 -6.91
N GLU A 174 -10.06 13.59 -8.17
CA GLU A 174 -10.93 13.93 -9.29
C GLU A 174 -12.05 12.90 -9.45
N LYS A 175 -11.74 11.61 -9.44
CA LYS A 175 -12.73 10.52 -9.49
C LYS A 175 -13.73 10.62 -8.34
N GLU A 176 -13.27 10.89 -7.13
CA GLU A 176 -14.15 11.13 -5.98
C GLU A 176 -15.07 12.34 -6.20
N GLN A 177 -14.54 13.45 -6.72
CA GLN A 177 -15.34 14.65 -7.00
C GLN A 177 -16.38 14.38 -8.09
N GLN A 178 -16.00 13.72 -9.18
CA GLN A 178 -16.90 13.31 -10.24
C GLN A 178 -18.00 12.39 -9.71
N GLN A 179 -17.64 11.40 -8.87
CA GLN A 179 -18.62 10.49 -8.26
C GLN A 179 -19.57 11.24 -7.31
N LYS A 180 -19.07 12.18 -6.50
CA LYS A 180 -19.89 13.03 -5.63
C LYS A 180 -20.85 13.90 -6.45
N GLN A 181 -20.40 14.47 -7.57
CA GLN A 181 -21.25 15.23 -8.48
C GLN A 181 -22.31 14.36 -9.16
N LEU A 182 -21.93 13.17 -9.63
CA LEU A 182 -22.86 12.22 -10.24
C LEU A 182 -23.95 11.80 -9.25
N ARG A 183 -23.59 11.44 -8.02
CA ARG A 183 -24.55 11.10 -6.95
C ARG A 183 -25.49 12.27 -6.64
N LYS A 184 -25.00 13.52 -6.64
CA LYS A 184 -25.83 14.71 -6.47
C LYS A 184 -26.85 14.87 -7.61
N ARG A 185 -26.41 14.72 -8.87
CA ARG A 185 -27.28 14.79 -10.06
C ARG A 185 -28.34 13.68 -10.07
N GLN A 186 -27.95 12.44 -9.77
CA GLN A 186 -28.88 11.30 -9.67
C GLN A 186 -29.95 11.55 -8.61
N LYS A 187 -29.58 12.03 -7.41
CA LYS A 187 -30.55 12.39 -6.36
C LYS A 187 -31.49 13.52 -6.78
N GLN A 188 -31.02 14.50 -7.54
CA GLN A 188 -31.86 15.58 -8.09
C GLN A 188 -32.83 15.06 -9.14
N GLN A 189 -32.36 14.23 -10.09
CA GLN A 189 -33.19 13.60 -11.11
C GLN A 189 -34.25 12.69 -10.49
N GLU A 190 -33.88 11.85 -9.53
CA GLU A 190 -34.83 10.98 -8.82
C GLU A 190 -35.90 11.80 -8.09
N LYS A 191 -35.50 12.90 -7.42
CA LYS A 191 -36.44 13.80 -6.76
C LYS A 191 -37.39 14.48 -7.77
N GLN A 192 -36.89 14.84 -8.94
CA GLN A 192 -37.68 15.44 -10.01
C GLN A 192 -38.67 14.43 -10.60
N LEU A 193 -38.21 13.23 -10.95
CA LEU A 193 -39.07 12.14 -11.43
C LEU A 193 -40.17 11.78 -10.43
N LYS A 194 -39.86 11.76 -9.14
CA LYS A 194 -40.87 11.55 -8.07
C LYS A 194 -41.93 12.65 -8.03
N ARG A 195 -41.52 13.92 -8.21
CA ARG A 195 -42.45 15.07 -8.27
C ARG A 195 -43.34 15.01 -9.51
N GLU A 196 -42.75 14.76 -10.67
CA GLU A 196 -43.49 14.64 -11.94
C GLU A 196 -44.48 13.46 -11.91
N ALA A 197 -44.08 12.31 -11.36
CA ALA A 197 -44.96 11.17 -11.18
C ALA A 197 -46.13 11.47 -10.23
N TYR A 198 -45.85 12.15 -9.10
CA TYR A 198 -46.88 12.59 -8.17
C TYR A 198 -47.90 13.54 -8.84
N GLU A 199 -47.41 14.56 -9.55
CA GLU A 199 -48.28 15.50 -10.28
C GLU A 199 -49.11 14.81 -11.38
N ALA A 200 -48.53 13.86 -12.11
CA ALA A 200 -49.24 13.08 -13.13
C ALA A 200 -50.34 12.21 -12.53
N MET A 201 -50.06 11.54 -11.40
CA MET A 201 -51.04 10.75 -10.66
C MET A 201 -52.20 11.62 -10.19
N GLU A 202 -51.92 12.82 -9.69
CA GLU A 202 -52.94 13.76 -9.23
C GLU A 202 -53.79 14.31 -10.39
N ARG A 203 -53.20 14.55 -11.58
CA ARG A 203 -53.95 14.88 -12.81
C ARG A 203 -54.84 13.72 -13.26
N GLN A 204 -54.34 12.49 -13.26
CA GLN A 204 -55.15 11.32 -13.59
C GLN A 204 -56.33 11.15 -12.63
N LYS A 205 -56.10 11.33 -11.32
CA LYS A 205 -57.18 11.26 -10.32
C LYS A 205 -58.28 12.31 -10.57
N LYS A 206 -57.90 13.54 -10.94
CA LYS A 206 -58.87 14.59 -11.31
C LYS A 206 -59.65 14.24 -12.57
N MET A 207 -58.99 13.77 -13.62
CA MET A 207 -59.65 13.36 -14.86
C MET A 207 -60.64 12.21 -14.60
N MET A 208 -60.25 11.18 -13.84
CA MET A 208 -61.17 10.10 -13.48
C MET A 208 -62.33 10.59 -12.62
N ALA A 209 -62.11 11.52 -11.70
CA ALA A 209 -63.20 12.11 -10.91
C ALA A 209 -64.19 12.88 -11.79
N GLU A 210 -63.71 13.68 -12.75
CA GLU A 210 -64.56 14.37 -13.73
C GLU A 210 -65.31 13.41 -14.65
N GLU A 211 -64.68 12.32 -15.09
CA GLU A 211 -65.35 11.27 -15.87
C GLU A 211 -66.42 10.54 -15.05
N THR A 212 -66.14 10.23 -13.78
CA THR A 212 -67.14 9.64 -12.89
C THR A 212 -68.30 10.59 -12.62
N ASP A 213 -68.05 11.90 -12.43
CA ASP A 213 -69.10 12.90 -12.21
C ASP A 213 -69.98 13.07 -13.46
N LYS A 214 -69.36 13.06 -14.66
CA LYS A 214 -70.09 13.03 -15.94
C LYS A 214 -70.92 11.74 -16.09
N ALA A 215 -70.38 10.58 -15.72
CA ALA A 215 -71.09 9.32 -15.78
C ALA A 215 -72.28 9.28 -14.83
N ILE A 216 -72.12 9.76 -13.59
CA ILE A 216 -73.21 9.88 -12.60
C ILE A 216 -74.31 10.80 -13.14
N LYS A 217 -73.97 11.99 -13.64
CA LYS A 217 -74.96 12.92 -14.24
C LYS A 217 -75.72 12.29 -15.41
N ALA A 218 -75.02 11.58 -16.31
CA ALA A 218 -75.66 10.87 -17.41
C ALA A 218 -76.59 9.73 -16.91
N GLN A 219 -76.23 9.10 -15.79
CA GLN A 219 -77.04 8.06 -15.16
C GLN A 219 -78.28 8.62 -14.45
N GLU A 220 -78.17 9.80 -13.83
CA GLU A 220 -79.27 10.56 -13.24
C GLU A 220 -80.25 11.08 -14.31
N GLU A 221 -79.75 11.66 -15.41
CA GLU A 221 -80.58 12.04 -16.57
C GLU A 221 -81.30 10.83 -17.20
N PHE A 222 -80.67 9.66 -17.20
CA PHE A 222 -81.30 8.40 -17.63
C PHE A 222 -82.36 7.90 -16.63
N MET A 223 -82.25 8.24 -15.35
CA MET A 223 -83.22 7.88 -14.31
C MET A 223 -84.45 8.80 -14.28
N GLU A 224 -84.29 10.09 -14.65
CA GLU A 224 -85.39 11.07 -14.72
C GLU A 224 -86.36 10.86 -15.90
N THR A 225 -86.07 9.95 -16.84
CA THR A 225 -86.93 9.65 -18.00
C THR A 225 -87.87 8.44 -17.84
N ARG A 226 -88.08 7.90 -16.64
CA ARG A 226 -89.09 6.86 -16.37
C ARG A 226 -90.32 7.38 -15.61
N PRO A 227 -91.57 7.15 -16.08
CA PRO A 227 -92.77 7.52 -15.33
C PRO A 227 -93.22 6.41 -14.34
N GLY A 228 -93.62 6.81 -13.13
CA GLY A 228 -94.75 6.23 -12.37
C GLY A 228 -94.52 5.11 -11.33
N LYS A 229 -94.74 5.44 -10.04
CA LYS A 229 -94.93 4.61 -8.80
C LYS A 229 -96.37 3.98 -8.73
N PRO A 230 -96.84 3.14 -7.74
CA PRO A 230 -96.34 2.88 -6.37
C PRO A 230 -96.43 1.45 -5.74
N GLU A 231 -95.74 1.32 -4.59
CA GLU A 231 -96.01 0.59 -3.32
C GLU A 231 -95.96 -0.97 -3.15
N ALA A 232 -95.26 -1.35 -2.08
CA ALA A 232 -94.97 -2.70 -1.57
C ALA A 232 -96.11 -3.26 -0.69
N PRO A 233 -96.12 -4.57 -0.36
CA PRO A 233 -95.48 -4.97 0.90
C PRO A 233 -94.77 -6.36 0.95
N THR A 234 -93.72 -6.36 1.78
CA THR A 234 -93.22 -7.39 2.72
C THR A 234 -92.81 -8.80 2.28
N GLN A 235 -91.49 -9.05 2.54
CA GLN A 235 -90.83 -10.29 2.97
C GLN A 235 -90.80 -11.43 1.92
N GLU A 236 -89.71 -12.16 1.66
CA GLU A 236 -88.62 -12.67 2.50
C GLU A 236 -87.30 -12.74 1.72
N GLU A 237 -86.21 -12.90 2.47
CA GLU A 237 -84.83 -13.05 2.03
C GLU A 237 -84.64 -14.26 1.10
N ASP A 238 -84.04 -14.07 -0.08
CA ASP A 238 -83.03 -15.01 -0.57
C ASP A 238 -82.22 -14.40 -1.71
N GLY A 239 -80.92 -14.25 -1.52
CA GLY A 239 -80.03 -13.64 -2.53
C GLY A 239 -78.63 -13.31 -2.01
N GLY A 240 -78.46 -13.24 -0.69
CA GLY A 240 -77.14 -13.12 -0.06
C GLY A 240 -76.29 -14.40 -0.20
N LEU A 241 -76.92 -15.57 -0.31
CA LEU A 241 -76.21 -16.85 -0.29
C LEU A 241 -75.35 -17.07 -1.54
N MET A 242 -75.83 -16.72 -2.73
CA MET A 242 -75.08 -16.91 -3.99
C MET A 242 -73.88 -15.97 -4.14
N GLY A 243 -74.02 -14.71 -3.70
CA GLY A 243 -72.91 -13.74 -3.69
C GLY A 243 -71.83 -14.11 -2.67
N LEU A 244 -72.24 -14.54 -1.47
CA LEU A 244 -71.31 -15.05 -0.46
C LEU A 244 -70.65 -16.37 -0.89
N LEU A 245 -71.35 -17.28 -1.55
CA LEU A 245 -70.77 -18.51 -2.11
C LEU A 245 -69.73 -18.21 -3.20
N LEU A 246 -69.96 -17.20 -4.05
CA LEU A 246 -68.99 -16.77 -5.05
C LEU A 246 -67.74 -16.14 -4.42
N ILE A 247 -67.90 -15.32 -3.39
CA ILE A 247 -66.77 -14.70 -2.69
C ILE A 247 -65.97 -15.76 -1.90
N CYS A 248 -66.67 -16.68 -1.22
CA CYS A 248 -66.03 -17.80 -0.49
C CYS A 248 -65.29 -18.75 -1.45
N THR A 249 -65.87 -19.07 -2.61
CA THR A 249 -65.20 -19.92 -3.60
C THR A 249 -63.95 -19.24 -4.19
N LEU A 250 -64.01 -17.95 -4.50
CA LEU A 250 -62.84 -17.19 -4.98
C LEU A 250 -61.74 -17.06 -3.91
N LEU A 251 -62.10 -16.85 -2.64
CA LEU A 251 -61.14 -16.81 -1.54
C LEU A 251 -60.48 -18.17 -1.30
N THR A 252 -61.24 -19.27 -1.33
CA THR A 252 -60.67 -20.62 -1.19
C THR A 252 -59.75 -21.01 -2.35
N LEU A 253 -60.09 -20.63 -3.58
CA LEU A 253 -59.22 -20.79 -4.75
C LEU A 253 -57.93 -19.98 -4.63
N GLY A 254 -58.01 -18.73 -4.15
CA GLY A 254 -56.85 -17.88 -3.92
C GLY A 254 -55.90 -18.45 -2.85
N VAL A 255 -56.45 -18.97 -1.76
CA VAL A 255 -55.65 -19.61 -0.70
C VAL A 255 -55.04 -20.92 -1.18
N ALA A 256 -55.78 -21.76 -1.92
CA ALA A 256 -55.24 -23.00 -2.48
C ALA A 256 -54.08 -22.73 -3.47
N MET A 257 -54.22 -21.73 -4.34
CA MET A 257 -53.15 -21.32 -5.25
C MET A 257 -51.91 -20.81 -4.50
N ALA A 258 -52.10 -20.03 -3.44
CA ALA A 258 -50.99 -19.55 -2.61
C ALA A 258 -50.27 -20.71 -1.89
N ILE A 259 -51.01 -21.70 -1.38
CA ILE A 259 -50.45 -22.90 -0.76
C ILE A 259 -49.67 -23.73 -1.80
N VAL A 260 -50.20 -23.92 -3.01
CA VAL A 260 -49.48 -24.64 -4.08
C VAL A 260 -48.19 -23.92 -4.47
N ILE A 261 -48.22 -22.60 -4.62
CA ILE A 261 -47.01 -21.81 -4.92
C ILE A 261 -45.99 -21.92 -3.78
N PHE A 262 -46.45 -21.83 -2.53
CA PHE A 262 -45.59 -21.94 -1.35
C PHE A 262 -44.97 -23.34 -1.21
N CYS A 263 -45.76 -24.41 -1.38
CA CYS A 263 -45.27 -25.78 -1.38
C CYS A 263 -44.32 -26.06 -2.56
N HIS A 264 -44.57 -25.48 -3.74
CA HIS A 264 -43.67 -25.63 -4.88
C HIS A 264 -42.35 -24.88 -4.66
N HIS A 265 -42.38 -23.73 -3.99
CA HIS A 265 -41.18 -22.97 -3.63
C HIS A 265 -40.36 -23.71 -2.56
N ASP A 266 -41.03 -24.25 -1.54
CA ASP A 266 -40.40 -25.00 -0.45
C ASP A 266 -39.82 -26.35 -0.95
N ALA A 267 -40.52 -27.04 -1.85
CA ALA A 267 -40.01 -28.25 -2.50
C ALA A 267 -38.78 -27.96 -3.38
N THR A 268 -38.79 -26.86 -4.15
CA THR A 268 -37.61 -26.45 -4.93
C THR A 268 -36.44 -26.01 -4.04
N CYS A 269 -36.71 -25.43 -2.87
CA CYS A 269 -35.69 -25.11 -1.89
C CYS A 269 -35.09 -26.37 -1.24
N HIS A 270 -35.91 -27.39 -0.97
CA HIS A 270 -35.45 -28.64 -0.37
C HIS A 270 -34.62 -29.50 -1.36
N GLU A 271 -34.96 -29.52 -2.66
CA GLU A 271 -34.12 -30.16 -3.69
C GLU A 271 -32.76 -29.45 -3.86
N LEU A 272 -32.75 -28.10 -3.86
CA LEU A 272 -31.50 -27.32 -3.95
C LEU A 272 -30.59 -27.49 -2.72
N LEU A 273 -31.16 -27.63 -1.52
CA LEU A 273 -30.38 -27.89 -0.30
C LEU A 273 -29.83 -29.33 -0.25
N SER A 274 -30.56 -30.33 -0.77
CA SER A 274 -30.08 -31.72 -0.81
C SER A 274 -28.91 -31.92 -1.77
N SER A 275 -28.92 -31.22 -2.93
CA SER A 275 -27.85 -31.27 -3.93
C SER A 275 -26.56 -30.53 -3.53
N LEU A 276 -26.60 -29.67 -2.51
CA LEU A 276 -25.43 -29.00 -1.94
C LEU A 276 -24.75 -29.79 -0.80
N SER A 277 -25.32 -30.95 -0.39
CA SER A 277 -24.85 -31.76 0.74
C SER A 277 -24.27 -33.14 0.37
N SER A 278 -24.08 -33.42 -0.93
CA SER A 278 -23.38 -34.62 -1.44
C SER A 278 -22.11 -34.26 -2.19
#